data_AF-A0A328BE61-F1
#
_entry.id   AF-A0A328BE61-F1
#
_cell.length_a   1.000
_cell.length_b   1.000
_cell.length_c   1.000
_cell.angle_alpha   90.00
_cell.angle_beta   90.00
_cell.angle_gamma   90.00
#
_symmetry.space_group_name_H-M   'P 1'
#
loop_
_entity.id
_entity.type
_entity.pdbx_description
1 polymer ?
#
loop_
_entity_poly.entity_id
_entity_poly.type
_entity_poly.pdbx_seq_one_letter_code
_entity_poly.pdbx_strand_id
1 'polypeptide(L)'
;MLTFYLLPDEAPRPSRMRLDELPKTGELSAEDFAELQAQRIIEGRLDYDQDFRWSKGVAQMKLQLLLHRHPQLRPNDVSTPEQRLFVLLLNASAADQGLLAIAD
;
A
#
# COMPACT_ATOMS: atom_id res chain seq x y z
N MET A 1 -11.22 7.97 -0.99
CA MET A 1 -10.13 7.42 -0.12
C MET A 1 -9.37 6.41 -0.93
N LEU A 2 -8.07 6.19 -0.69
CA LEU A 2 -7.34 5.14 -1.40
C LEU A 2 -7.29 3.87 -0.55
N THR A 3 -8.12 2.89 -0.91
CA THR A 3 -8.27 1.64 -0.17
C THR A 3 -7.32 0.56 -0.70
N PHE A 4 -6.60 -0.12 0.19
CA PHE A 4 -5.65 -1.16 -0.16
C PHE A 4 -6.16 -2.55 0.19
N TYR A 5 -5.98 -3.47 -0.76
CA TYR A 5 -6.34 -4.88 -0.66
C TYR A 5 -5.13 -5.76 -0.94
N LEU A 6 -5.08 -6.93 -0.31
CA LEU A 6 -4.10 -7.95 -0.65
C LEU A 6 -4.52 -8.67 -1.95
N LEU A 7 -3.58 -8.79 -2.89
CA LEU A 7 -3.84 -9.46 -4.18
C LEU A 7 -2.61 -10.27 -4.64
N PRO A 8 -2.72 -11.60 -4.83
CA PRO A 8 -1.63 -12.43 -5.37
C PRO A 8 -1.17 -11.98 -6.74
N ASP A 9 0.13 -11.98 -7.03
CA ASP A 9 0.72 -11.49 -8.28
C ASP A 9 0.06 -12.08 -9.55
N GLU A 10 -0.23 -13.38 -9.55
CA GLU A 10 -0.88 -14.09 -10.66
C GLU A 10 -2.39 -13.82 -10.80
N ALA A 11 -3.02 -13.25 -9.77
CA ALA A 11 -4.45 -12.96 -9.84
C ALA A 11 -4.72 -11.81 -10.81
N PRO A 12 -5.75 -11.93 -11.67
CA PRO A 12 -6.20 -10.80 -12.48
C PRO A 12 -6.73 -9.70 -11.56
N ARG A 13 -6.75 -8.45 -12.06
CA ARG A 13 -7.42 -7.36 -11.34
C ARG A 13 -8.91 -7.73 -11.19
N PRO A 14 -9.46 -7.79 -9.98
CA PRO A 14 -10.86 -8.12 -9.79
C PRO A 14 -11.76 -7.05 -10.37
N SER A 15 -12.95 -7.44 -10.80
CA SER A 15 -14.04 -6.50 -11.04
C SER A 15 -14.44 -5.81 -9.72
N ARG A 16 -14.95 -4.57 -9.79
CA ARG A 16 -15.43 -3.85 -8.60
C ARG A 16 -16.38 -4.64 -7.71
N MET A 17 -17.26 -5.47 -8.29
CA MET A 17 -18.20 -6.33 -7.55
C MET A 17 -17.54 -7.41 -6.66
N ARG A 18 -16.25 -7.69 -6.85
CA ARG A 18 -15.50 -8.72 -6.12
C ARG A 18 -14.42 -8.13 -5.22
N LEU A 19 -14.33 -6.79 -5.12
CA LEU A 19 -13.38 -6.13 -4.22
C LEU A 19 -13.68 -6.46 -2.76
N ASP A 20 -14.96 -6.60 -2.40
CA ASP A 20 -15.38 -6.97 -1.04
C ASP A 20 -14.99 -8.40 -0.65
N GLU A 21 -14.62 -9.25 -1.63
CA GLU A 21 -14.09 -10.60 -1.38
C GLU A 21 -12.59 -10.59 -1.02
N LEU A 22 -11.89 -9.47 -1.27
CA LEU A 22 -10.46 -9.37 -1.00
C LEU A 22 -10.18 -8.93 0.44
N PRO A 23 -9.10 -9.44 1.07
CA PRO A 23 -8.66 -8.94 2.37
C PRO A 23 -8.24 -7.48 2.27
N LYS A 24 -9.03 -6.58 2.87
CA LYS A 24 -8.67 -5.18 3.05
C LYS A 24 -7.54 -5.06 4.07
N THR A 25 -6.48 -4.33 3.72
CA THR A 25 -5.29 -4.17 4.57
C THR A 25 -5.18 -2.78 5.19
N GLY A 26 -5.87 -1.78 4.63
CA GLY A 26 -5.99 -0.44 5.19
C GLY A 26 -6.25 0.61 4.12
N GLU A 27 -6.01 1.87 4.46
CA GLU A 27 -6.31 3.03 3.62
C GLU A 27 -5.24 4.10 3.75
N LEU A 28 -5.11 4.92 2.71
CA LEU A 28 -4.39 6.20 2.75
C LEU A 28 -5.33 7.32 2.33
N SER A 29 -5.26 8.44 3.04
CA SER A 29 -5.90 9.68 2.61
C SER A 29 -5.13 10.36 1.47
N ALA A 30 -5.74 11.34 0.81
CA ALA A 30 -5.08 12.15 -0.21
C ALA A 30 -3.85 12.89 0.35
N GLU A 31 -3.96 13.36 1.60
CA GLU A 31 -2.86 14.03 2.31
C GLU A 31 -1.71 13.05 2.60
N ASP A 32 -2.02 11.86 3.15
CA ASP A 32 -1.01 10.81 3.38
C ASP A 32 -0.30 10.45 2.06
N PHE A 33 -1.06 10.27 0.98
CA PHE A 33 -0.53 9.89 -0.32
C PHE A 33 0.39 10.96 -0.90
N ALA A 34 -0.03 12.23 -0.87
CA ALA A 34 0.74 13.36 -1.36
C ALA A 34 2.05 13.53 -0.56
N GLU A 35 2.00 13.36 0.76
CA GLU A 35 3.19 13.42 1.61
C GLU A 35 4.18 12.29 1.26
N LEU A 36 3.68 11.05 1.13
CA LEU A 36 4.50 9.90 0.75
C LEU A 36 5.11 10.04 -0.65
N GLN A 37 4.43 10.73 -1.58
CA GLN A 37 4.99 11.08 -2.89
C GLN A 37 6.07 12.16 -2.80
N ALA A 38 5.85 13.21 -1.99
CA ALA A 38 6.86 14.25 -1.76
C ALA A 38 8.15 13.68 -1.17
N GLN A 39 8.03 12.68 -0.30
CA GLN A 39 9.15 11.91 0.26
C GLN A 39 9.75 10.89 -0.72
N ARG A 40 9.16 10.70 -1.91
CA ARG A 40 9.56 9.71 -2.93
C ARG A 40 9.49 8.26 -2.43
N ILE A 41 8.57 7.96 -1.52
CA ILE A 41 8.26 6.59 -1.07
C ILE A 41 7.22 5.97 -2.02
N ILE A 42 6.21 6.75 -2.38
CA ILE A 42 5.28 6.46 -3.47
C ILE A 42 5.81 7.10 -4.76
N GLU A 43 5.74 6.38 -5.87
CA GLU A 43 6.19 6.88 -7.16
C GLU A 43 5.32 8.05 -7.62
N GLY A 44 5.96 9.14 -8.07
CA GLY A 44 5.24 10.33 -8.57
C GLY A 44 4.40 10.13 -9.83
N ARG A 45 4.51 8.96 -10.49
CA ARG A 45 3.67 8.59 -11.64
C ARG A 45 2.32 7.99 -11.23
N LEU A 46 2.16 7.62 -9.97
CA LEU A 46 0.91 7.09 -9.46
C LEU A 46 0.00 8.26 -9.10
N ASP A 47 -1.29 8.07 -9.32
CA ASP A 47 -2.32 9.07 -9.08
C ASP A 47 -3.22 8.56 -7.96
N TYR A 48 -3.56 9.42 -7.01
CA TYR A 48 -4.43 9.10 -5.89
C TYR A 48 -5.86 8.77 -6.37
N ASP A 49 -6.30 9.39 -7.46
CA ASP A 49 -7.63 9.22 -8.02
C ASP A 49 -7.72 8.02 -9.00
N GLN A 50 -6.65 7.21 -9.10
CA GLN A 50 -6.60 6.05 -9.98
C GLN A 50 -6.22 4.77 -9.27
N ASP A 51 -6.89 3.68 -9.65
CA ASP A 51 -6.53 2.36 -9.18
C ASP A 51 -5.14 1.95 -9.68
N PHE A 52 -4.25 1.50 -8.79
CA PHE A 52 -2.95 0.95 -9.17
C PHE A 52 -2.65 -0.37 -8.44
N ARG A 53 -1.55 -1.00 -8.84
CA ARG A 53 -1.12 -2.28 -8.29
C ARG A 53 0.38 -2.28 -8.05
N TRP A 54 0.77 -2.83 -6.90
CA TRP A 54 2.14 -3.26 -6.65
C TRP A 54 2.20 -4.77 -6.59
N SER A 55 3.17 -5.36 -7.29
CA SER A 55 3.49 -6.77 -7.09
C SER A 55 4.09 -6.99 -5.70
N LYS A 56 4.13 -8.24 -5.24
CA LYS A 56 4.84 -8.65 -4.04
C LYS A 56 6.27 -8.09 -4.01
N GLY A 57 7.00 -8.18 -5.13
CA GLY A 57 8.37 -7.67 -5.23
C GLY A 57 8.47 -6.16 -5.02
N VAL A 58 7.54 -5.39 -5.58
CA VAL A 58 7.49 -3.93 -5.40
C VAL A 58 7.11 -3.58 -3.96
N ALA A 59 6.12 -4.27 -3.37
CA ALA A 59 5.74 -4.08 -1.97
C ALA A 59 6.92 -4.35 -1.03
N GLN A 60 7.66 -5.44 -1.26
CA GLN A 60 8.85 -5.79 -0.47
C GLN A 60 9.95 -4.73 -0.58
N MET A 61 10.23 -4.25 -1.81
CA MET A 61 11.22 -3.20 -2.03
C MET A 61 10.85 -1.91 -1.28
N LYS A 62 9.58 -1.52 -1.29
CA LYS A 62 9.09 -0.35 -0.58
C LYS A 62 9.16 -0.53 0.94
N LEU A 63 8.86 -1.72 1.44
CA LEU A 63 9.00 -2.04 2.86
C LEU A 63 10.45 -1.87 3.32
N GLN A 64 11.41 -2.37 2.54
CA GLN A 64 12.83 -2.21 2.82
C GLN A 64 13.26 -0.74 2.78
N LEU A 65 12.78 0.03 1.80
CA LEU A 65 13.05 1.48 1.71
C LEU A 65 12.54 2.22 2.95
N LEU A 66 11.30 1.94 3.39
CA LEU A 66 10.72 2.54 4.59
C LEU A 66 11.52 2.21 5.83
N LEU A 67 11.85 0.93 6.04
CA LEU A 67 12.64 0.50 7.21
C LEU A 67 14.05 1.07 7.22
N HIS A 68 14.64 1.30 6.04
CA HIS A 68 15.94 1.94 5.94
C HIS A 68 15.89 3.43 6.31
N ARG A 69 14.85 4.16 5.88
CA ARG A 69 14.70 5.60 6.15
C ARG A 69 14.11 5.91 7.53
N HIS A 70 13.26 5.02 8.04
CA HIS A 70 12.53 5.18 9.30
C HIS A 70 12.66 3.89 10.14
N PRO A 71 13.85 3.58 10.69
CA PRO A 71 14.08 2.36 11.47
C PRO A 71 13.25 2.27 12.77
N GLN A 72 12.63 3.37 13.18
CA GLN A 72 11.76 3.47 14.34
C GLN A 72 10.32 2.99 14.09
N LEU A 73 9.92 2.71 12.85
CA LEU A 73 8.55 2.26 12.55
C LEU A 73 8.18 0.98 13.31
N ARG A 74 6.96 0.92 13.85
CA ARG A 74 6.47 -0.22 14.66
C ARG A 74 5.08 -0.65 14.21
N PRO A 75 4.75 -1.95 14.13
CA PRO A 75 3.46 -2.40 13.57
C PRO A 75 2.20 -1.93 14.31
N ASN A 76 2.34 -1.52 15.58
CA ASN A 76 1.21 -1.16 16.45
C ASN A 76 0.85 0.33 16.40
N ASP A 77 1.48 1.09 15.51
CA ASP A 77 1.25 2.52 15.33
C ASP A 77 0.72 2.74 13.90
N VAL A 78 -0.19 3.71 13.74
CA VAL A 78 -0.76 4.18 12.46
C VAL A 78 -0.92 5.71 12.46
N SER A 79 -0.13 6.41 13.27
CA SER A 79 -0.25 7.85 13.50
C SER A 79 0.28 8.72 12.35
N THR A 80 1.25 8.24 11.57
CA THR A 80 1.84 8.99 10.45
C THR A 80 1.61 8.30 9.09
N PRO A 81 1.75 9.00 7.96
CA PRO A 81 1.62 8.41 6.63
C PRO A 81 2.57 7.23 6.40
N GLU A 82 3.84 7.34 6.82
CA GLU A 82 4.84 6.28 6.68
C GLU A 82 4.47 5.06 7.51
N GLN A 83 3.89 5.31 8.68
CA GLN A 83 3.50 4.31 9.65
C GLN A 83 2.25 3.55 9.17
N ARG A 84 1.28 4.24 8.54
CA ARG A 84 0.18 3.59 7.82
C ARG A 84 0.69 2.76 6.65
N LEU A 85 1.52 3.33 5.78
CA LEU A 85 2.07 2.61 4.63
C LEU A 85 2.92 1.40 5.06
N PHE A 86 3.67 1.53 6.15
CA PHE A 86 4.45 0.44 6.72
C PHE A 86 3.57 -0.75 7.09
N VAL A 87 2.45 -0.52 7.79
CA VAL A 87 1.51 -1.59 8.15
C VAL A 87 0.93 -2.27 6.90
N LEU A 88 0.56 -1.49 5.86
CA LEU A 88 0.06 -2.03 4.58
C LEU A 88 1.09 -2.97 3.94
N LEU A 89 2.34 -2.53 3.85
CA LEU A 89 3.43 -3.29 3.22
C LEU A 89 3.86 -4.50 4.06
N LEU A 90 3.84 -4.37 5.39
CA LEU A 90 4.12 -5.47 6.31
C LEU A 90 3.07 -6.58 6.18
N ASN A 91 1.79 -6.21 6.08
CA ASN A 91 0.70 -7.17 5.87
C ASN A 91 0.84 -7.90 4.51
N ALA A 92 1.18 -7.17 3.44
CA ALA A 92 1.44 -7.77 2.13
C ALA A 92 2.62 -8.74 2.16
N SER A 93 3.70 -8.36 2.85
CA SER A 93 4.88 -9.22 3.05
C SER A 93 4.53 -10.47 3.85
N ALA A 94 3.80 -10.34 4.96
CA ALA A 94 3.38 -11.46 5.80
C ALA A 94 2.44 -12.44 5.09
N ALA A 95 1.62 -11.94 4.17
CA ALA A 95 0.70 -12.75 3.36
C ALA A 95 1.33 -13.31 2.07
N ASP A 96 2.58 -12.95 1.77
CA ASP A 96 3.26 -13.29 0.51
C ASP A 96 2.52 -12.79 -0.75
N GLN A 97 1.89 -11.61 -0.67
CA GLN A 97 1.02 -11.06 -1.72
C GLN A 97 1.43 -9.64 -2.15
N GLY A 98 0.92 -9.22 -3.31
CA GLY A 98 0.97 -7.84 -3.74
C GLY A 98 -0.13 -7.00 -3.12
N LEU A 99 -0.20 -5.73 -3.54
CA LEU A 99 -1.20 -4.77 -3.11
C LEU A 99 -1.98 -4.23 -4.31
N LEU A 100 -3.29 -4.18 -4.18
CA LEU A 100 -4.19 -3.47 -5.08
C LEU A 100 -4.71 -2.23 -4.34
N ALA A 101 -4.46 -1.05 -4.91
CA ALA A 101 -5.03 0.20 -4.44
C ALA A 101 -6.24 0.56 -5.32
N ILE A 102 -7.36 0.88 -4.68
CA ILE A 102 -8.62 1.30 -5.33
C ILE A 102 -8.97 2.70 -4.85
N ALA A 103 -9.19 3.60 -5.80
CA ALA A 103 -9.64 4.95 -5.52
C ALA A 103 -11.18 4.99 -5.42
N ASP A 104 -11.67 5.50 -4.29
CA ASP A 104 -13.09 5.83 -4.03
C ASP A 104 -13.33 7.35 -4.10
#